data_AF-A0A9E3RS98-F1
#
_entry.id   AF-A0A9E3RS98-F1
#
_cell.length_a   1.000
_cell.length_b   1.000
_cell.length_c   1.000
_cell.angle_alpha   90.00
_cell.angle_beta   90.00
_cell.angle_gamma   90.00
#
_symmetry.space_group_name_H-M   'P 1'
#
loop_
_entity.id
_entity.type
_entity.pdbx_description
1 polymer ?
#
loop_
_entity_poly.entity_id
_entity_poly.type
_entity_poly.pdbx_seq_one_letter_code
_entity_poly.pdbx_strand_id
1 'polypeptide(L)'
;MIDWTRISVPKSLYSVGSALPTTLPADNPIGKMMHTNRRVLRSKLETISSAVRERLKIRKDNIERIADDREALANMIQGISVASNYHLREHREKGPLYQKTFELAKERRAQDTECWRDVVLVLRDFLTFWDEYERAKARGEFLENV
;
A
#
# COMPACT_ATOMS: atom_id res chain seq x y z
N MET A 1 0.22 2.60 15.16
CA MET A 1 0.25 1.56 14.12
C MET A 1 -1.17 1.45 13.58
N ILE A 2 -1.43 1.87 12.35
CA ILE A 2 -2.79 1.85 11.78
C ILE A 2 -3.10 0.41 11.40
N ASP A 3 -4.16 -0.15 11.99
CA ASP A 3 -4.62 -1.51 11.76
C ASP A 3 -5.50 -1.55 10.51
N TRP A 4 -4.88 -1.88 9.37
CA TRP A 4 -5.54 -1.93 8.06
C TRP A 4 -6.61 -3.03 7.94
N THR A 5 -6.68 -3.97 8.89
CA THR A 5 -7.73 -5.00 8.94
C THR A 5 -9.06 -4.45 9.48
N ARG A 6 -9.05 -3.27 10.10
CA ARG A 6 -10.23 -2.61 10.68
C ARG A 6 -10.87 -1.57 9.78
N ILE A 7 -10.32 -1.28 8.60
CA ILE A 7 -10.97 -0.43 7.61
C ILE A 7 -12.06 -1.27 6.93
N SER A 8 -13.19 -1.43 7.64
CA SER A 8 -14.40 -1.93 7.01
C SER A 8 -14.95 -0.80 6.13
N VAL A 9 -15.07 -1.08 4.83
CA VAL A 9 -15.87 -0.25 3.94
C VAL A 9 -17.25 -0.15 4.59
N PRO A 10 -17.81 1.04 4.83
CA PRO A 10 -19.11 1.17 5.45
C PRO A 10 -20.11 0.37 4.62
N LYS A 11 -20.64 -0.72 5.19
CA LYS A 11 -21.78 -1.44 4.61
C LYS A 11 -22.91 -0.43 4.59
N SER A 12 -23.30 -0.02 3.39
CA SER A 12 -24.28 1.03 3.15
C SER A 12 -25.50 0.87 4.05
N LEU A 13 -25.80 1.92 4.82
CA LEU A 13 -27.01 2.07 5.64
C LEU A 13 -28.27 2.36 4.82
N TYR A 14 -28.32 1.91 3.57
CA TYR A 14 -29.49 2.03 2.71
C TYR A 14 -30.03 0.64 2.44
N SER A 15 -30.84 0.13 3.37
CA SER A 15 -31.85 -0.87 3.02
C SER A 15 -33.05 -0.11 2.46
N VAL A 16 -33.20 -0.12 1.14
CA VAL A 16 -34.52 0.04 0.52
C VAL A 16 -34.80 -1.26 -0.19
N GLY A 17 -35.72 -2.03 0.38
CA GLY A 17 -36.15 -3.29 -0.19
C GLY A 17 -37.05 -3.06 -1.40
N SER A 18 -36.85 -3.86 -2.43
CA SER A 18 -37.94 -4.50 -3.17
C SER A 18 -37.33 -5.55 -4.10
N ALA A 19 -37.82 -6.78 -4.00
CA ALA A 19 -37.52 -7.85 -4.93
C ALA A 19 -38.24 -7.64 -6.28
N LEU A 20 -37.57 -8.06 -7.37
CA LEU A 20 -38.05 -8.33 -8.75
C LEU A 20 -38.38 -7.13 -9.67
N PRO A 21 -38.39 -7.28 -11.02
CA PRO A 21 -38.02 -8.44 -11.86
C PRO A 21 -36.94 -8.16 -12.92
N THR A 22 -36.32 -9.24 -13.37
CA THR A 22 -35.42 -9.33 -14.53
C THR A 22 -36.21 -9.13 -15.84
N THR A 23 -36.42 -7.90 -16.31
CA THR A 23 -36.61 -7.57 -17.75
C THR A 23 -36.68 -6.04 -17.93
N LEU A 24 -35.55 -5.39 -18.18
CA LEU A 24 -35.53 -4.06 -18.81
C LEU A 24 -35.44 -4.26 -20.34
N PRO A 25 -36.26 -3.53 -21.13
CA PRO A 25 -36.35 -3.71 -22.58
C PRO A 25 -35.02 -3.37 -23.27
N ALA A 26 -34.79 -4.04 -24.39
CA ALA A 26 -33.48 -4.30 -24.98
C ALA A 26 -32.64 -3.09 -25.44
N ASP A 27 -33.17 -1.86 -25.45
CA ASP A 27 -32.56 -0.73 -26.16
C ASP A 27 -32.33 0.52 -25.30
N ASN A 28 -31.75 0.36 -24.11
CA ASN A 28 -31.11 1.49 -23.43
C ASN A 28 -29.57 1.40 -23.55
N PRO A 29 -28.98 1.84 -24.68
CA PRO A 29 -27.54 1.75 -24.93
C PRO A 29 -26.72 2.49 -23.87
N ILE A 30 -27.30 3.55 -23.28
CA ILE A 30 -26.72 4.34 -22.20
C ILE A 30 -26.65 3.51 -20.90
N GLY A 31 -27.70 2.78 -20.56
CA GLY A 31 -27.70 1.87 -19.40
C GLY A 31 -26.65 0.77 -19.53
N LYS A 32 -26.57 0.13 -20.70
CA LYS A 32 -25.51 -0.88 -20.99
C LYS A 32 -24.10 -0.27 -20.87
N MET A 33 -23.88 0.94 -21.38
CA MET A 33 -22.61 1.66 -21.27
C MET A 33 -22.27 2.04 -19.81
N MET A 34 -23.25 2.40 -18.98
CA MET A 34 -23.03 2.71 -17.57
C MET A 34 -22.70 1.46 -16.76
N HIS A 35 -23.37 0.34 -17.01
CA HIS A 35 -23.03 -0.94 -16.36
C HIS A 35 -21.64 -1.44 -16.76
N THR A 36 -21.24 -1.31 -18.03
CA THR A 36 -19.88 -1.67 -18.45
C THR A 36 -18.84 -0.76 -17.82
N ASN A 37 -19.06 0.55 -17.78
CA ASN A 37 -18.18 1.50 -17.10
C ASN A 37 -18.05 1.20 -15.60
N ARG A 38 -19.16 0.90 -14.92
CA ARG A 38 -19.17 0.49 -13.50
C ARG A 38 -18.35 -0.78 -13.27
N ARG A 39 -18.49 -1.77 -14.16
CA ARG A 39 -17.73 -3.04 -14.09
C ARG A 39 -16.23 -2.81 -14.31
N VAL A 40 -15.87 -1.94 -15.27
CA VAL A 40 -14.47 -1.58 -15.53
C VAL A 40 -13.85 -0.85 -14.33
N LEU A 41 -14.55 0.12 -13.76
CA LEU A 41 -14.08 0.87 -12.59
C LEU A 41 -13.90 -0.04 -11.37
N ARG A 42 -14.83 -0.98 -11.14
CA ARG A 42 -14.69 -1.99 -10.09
C ARG A 42 -13.45 -2.87 -10.29
N SER A 43 -13.24 -3.37 -11.50
CA SER A 43 -12.05 -4.18 -11.82
C SER A 43 -10.76 -3.40 -11.61
N LYS A 44 -10.71 -2.11 -12.01
CA LYS A 44 -9.57 -1.23 -11.75
C LYS A 44 -9.31 -1.05 -10.26
N LEU A 45 -10.34 -0.82 -9.45
CA LEU A 45 -10.23 -0.71 -7.99
C LEU A 45 -9.69 -2.00 -7.36
N GLU A 46 -10.18 -3.16 -7.81
CA GLU A 46 -9.69 -4.47 -7.35
C GLU A 46 -8.20 -4.66 -7.70
N THR A 47 -7.79 -4.35 -8.94
CA THR A 47 -6.38 -4.42 -9.35
C THR A 47 -5.48 -3.48 -8.55
N ILE A 48 -5.90 -2.23 -8.35
CA ILE A 48 -5.13 -1.24 -7.57
C ILE A 48 -5.03 -1.69 -6.12
N SER A 49 -6.11 -2.19 -5.51
CA SER A 49 -6.09 -2.69 -4.13
C SER A 49 -5.13 -3.87 -3.95
N SER A 50 -5.05 -4.77 -4.94
CA SER A 50 -4.11 -5.88 -4.96
C SER A 50 -2.67 -5.37 -5.04
N ALA A 51 -2.40 -4.41 -5.92
CA ALA A 51 -1.08 -3.78 -6.06
C ALA A 51 -0.63 -3.06 -4.77
N VAL A 52 -1.54 -2.35 -4.08
CA VAL A 52 -1.25 -1.75 -2.76
C VAL A 52 -0.81 -2.82 -1.76
N ARG A 53 -1.56 -3.92 -1.69
CA ARG A 53 -1.30 -4.99 -0.72
C ARG A 53 0.08 -5.62 -0.93
N GLU A 54 0.45 -5.90 -2.18
CA GLU A 54 1.78 -6.45 -2.51
C GLU A 54 2.90 -5.45 -2.19
N ARG A 55 2.72 -4.17 -2.52
CA ARG A 55 3.71 -3.12 -2.19
C ARG A 55 3.90 -2.97 -0.68
N LEU A 56 2.84 -3.06 0.11
CA LEU A 56 2.92 -3.05 1.58
C LEU A 56 3.61 -4.29 2.13
N LYS A 57 3.43 -5.46 1.50
CA LYS A 57 4.14 -6.69 1.88
C LYS A 57 5.64 -6.57 1.64
N ILE A 58 6.04 -6.14 0.44
CA ILE A 58 7.46 -5.91 0.10
C ILE A 58 8.10 -4.90 1.07
N ARG A 59 7.36 -3.85 1.45
CA ARG A 59 7.82 -2.90 2.47
C ARG A 59 8.10 -3.59 3.81
N LYS A 60 7.18 -4.42 4.28
CA LYS A 60 7.35 -5.15 5.55
C LYS A 60 8.62 -6.00 5.50
N ASP A 61 8.79 -6.79 4.44
CA ASP A 61 9.94 -7.67 4.26
C ASP A 61 11.25 -6.87 4.20
N ASN A 62 11.26 -5.70 3.53
CA ASN A 62 12.43 -4.82 3.46
C ASN A 62 12.80 -4.21 4.83
N ILE A 63 11.81 -3.83 5.64
CA ILE A 63 12.06 -3.30 6.99
C ILE A 63 12.66 -4.37 7.90
N GLU A 64 12.14 -5.60 7.83
CA GLU A 64 12.66 -6.75 8.58
C GLU A 64 14.11 -7.03 8.18
N ARG A 65 14.41 -7.12 6.87
CA ARG A 65 15.78 -7.30 6.37
C ARG A 65 16.76 -6.24 6.86
N ILE A 66 16.38 -4.95 6.82
CA ILE A 66 17.25 -3.86 7.30
C ILE A 66 17.48 -3.93 8.82
N ALA A 67 16.49 -4.42 9.57
CA ALA A 67 16.65 -4.63 11.01
C ALA A 67 17.67 -5.74 11.29
N ASP A 68 17.58 -6.85 10.57
CA ASP A 68 18.49 -7.99 10.68
C ASP A 68 19.93 -7.60 10.29
N ASP A 69 20.11 -6.87 9.17
CA ASP A 69 21.41 -6.39 8.70
C ASP A 69 22.06 -5.44 9.74
N ARG A 70 21.26 -4.61 10.40
CA ARG A 70 21.72 -3.72 11.47
C ARG A 70 22.18 -4.50 12.70
N GLU A 71 21.43 -5.53 13.09
CA GLU A 71 21.78 -6.38 14.23
C GLU A 71 23.09 -7.16 13.95
N ALA A 72 23.23 -7.73 12.76
CA ALA A 72 24.45 -8.42 12.33
C ALA A 72 25.69 -7.50 12.39
N LEU A 73 25.56 -6.25 11.95
CA LEU A 73 26.65 -5.26 12.04
C LEU A 73 26.95 -4.83 13.48
N ALA A 74 25.93 -4.67 14.33
CA ALA A 74 26.13 -4.38 15.74
C ALA A 74 26.93 -5.51 16.42
N ASN A 75 26.58 -6.76 16.14
CA ASN A 75 27.28 -7.94 16.66
C ASN A 75 28.74 -8.02 16.16
N MET A 76 28.99 -7.71 14.88
CA MET A 76 30.35 -7.63 14.34
C MET A 76 31.19 -6.54 15.00
N ILE A 77 30.63 -5.33 15.17
CA ILE A 77 31.31 -4.22 15.85
C ILE A 77 31.64 -4.61 17.30
N GLN A 78 30.71 -5.28 17.99
CA GLN A 78 30.93 -5.73 19.36
C GLN A 78 32.01 -6.81 19.45
N GLY A 79 32.01 -7.80 18.54
CA GLY A 79 33.05 -8.82 18.46
C GLY A 79 34.44 -8.23 18.23
N ILE A 80 34.55 -7.28 17.30
CA ILE A 80 35.80 -6.53 17.05
C ILE A 80 36.19 -5.70 18.27
N SER A 81 35.23 -5.08 18.96
CA SER A 81 35.51 -4.29 20.15
C SER A 81 36.08 -5.14 21.28
N VAL A 82 35.51 -6.32 21.52
CA VAL A 82 36.03 -7.28 22.50
C VAL A 82 37.43 -7.74 22.10
N ALA A 83 37.63 -8.16 20.85
CA ALA A 83 38.95 -8.58 20.36
C ALA A 83 40.02 -7.45 20.45
N SER A 84 39.63 -6.19 20.19
CA SER A 84 40.51 -5.02 20.29
C SER A 84 40.84 -4.59 21.72
N ASN A 85 40.01 -4.97 22.70
CA ASN A 85 40.34 -4.75 24.11
C ASN A 85 41.35 -5.77 24.62
N TYR A 86 41.39 -6.97 24.03
CA TYR A 86 42.36 -8.03 24.35
C TYR A 86 43.67 -7.92 23.55
N HIS A 87 43.62 -7.36 22.34
CA HIS A 87 44.79 -7.06 21.53
C HIS A 87 44.79 -5.57 21.22
N LEU A 88 45.78 -4.84 21.76
CA LEU A 88 46.08 -3.40 21.54
C LEU A 88 46.31 -3.06 20.05
N ARG A 89 45.37 -3.41 19.17
CA ARG A 89 45.45 -3.24 17.73
C ARG A 89 44.60 -2.05 17.34
N GLU A 90 45.21 -1.17 16.56
CA GLU A 90 44.69 0.15 16.20
C GLU A 90 43.23 0.12 15.76
N HIS A 91 42.45 1.07 16.29
CA HIS A 91 41.05 1.36 16.02
C HIS A 91 40.70 1.64 14.54
N ARG A 92 41.68 1.53 13.63
CA ARG A 92 41.59 1.93 12.22
C ARG A 92 40.58 1.08 11.43
N GLU A 93 40.36 -0.17 11.82
CA GLU A 93 39.40 -1.08 11.17
C GLU A 93 37.94 -0.81 11.55
N LYS A 94 37.66 -0.05 12.63
CA LYS A 94 36.29 0.25 13.06
C LYS A 94 35.63 1.37 12.26
N GLY A 95 36.41 2.32 11.74
CA GLY A 95 35.92 3.47 10.97
C GLY A 95 35.02 3.09 9.78
N PRO A 96 35.45 2.16 8.90
CA PRO A 96 34.63 1.67 7.79
C PRO A 96 33.32 1.00 8.22
N LEU A 97 33.30 0.30 9.35
CA LEU A 97 32.09 -0.36 9.87
C LEU A 97 31.09 0.66 10.42
N TYR A 98 31.56 1.66 11.17
CA TYR A 98 30.71 2.77 11.59
C TYR A 98 30.14 3.53 10.38
N GLN A 99 30.97 3.78 9.36
CA GLN A 99 30.50 4.40 8.11
C GLN A 99 29.37 3.58 7.44
N LYS A 100 29.52 2.25 7.34
CA LYS A 100 28.46 1.37 6.83
C LYS A 100 27.17 1.42 7.65
N THR A 101 27.25 1.52 8.98
CA THR A 101 26.04 1.68 9.81
C THR A 101 25.32 3.01 9.57
N PHE A 102 26.05 4.10 9.34
CA PHE A 102 25.46 5.37 8.92
C PHE A 102 24.84 5.31 7.53
N GLU A 103 25.48 4.63 6.58
CA GLU A 103 24.97 4.41 5.23
C GLU A 103 23.64 3.64 5.27
N LEU A 104 23.56 2.55 6.04
CA LEU A 104 22.31 1.81 6.23
C LEU A 104 21.21 2.65 6.89
N ALA A 105 21.56 3.49 7.87
CA ALA A 105 20.59 4.39 8.48
C ALA A 105 20.07 5.44 7.49
N LYS A 106 20.92 5.93 6.58
CA LYS A 106 20.54 6.85 5.50
C LYS A 106 19.66 6.15 4.48
N GLU A 107 20.04 4.94 4.05
CA GLU A 107 19.27 4.12 3.11
C GLU A 107 17.88 3.79 3.67
N ARG A 108 17.79 3.40 4.94
CA ARG A 108 16.51 3.17 5.61
C ARG A 108 15.58 4.38 5.55
N ARG A 109 16.10 5.58 5.85
CA ARG A 109 15.31 6.82 5.80
C ARG A 109 14.87 7.14 4.37
N ALA A 110 15.75 6.94 3.38
CA ALA A 110 15.42 7.16 1.98
C ALA A 110 14.29 6.22 1.53
N GLN A 111 14.45 4.91 1.80
CA GLN A 111 13.42 3.90 1.50
C GLN A 111 12.10 4.17 2.24
N ASP A 112 12.14 4.63 3.48
CA ASP A 112 10.94 5.06 4.22
C ASP A 112 10.23 6.21 3.50
N THR A 113 10.96 7.24 3.09
CA THR A 113 10.37 8.40 2.39
C THR A 113 9.81 8.04 1.02
N GLU A 114 10.50 7.22 0.24
CA GLU A 114 10.04 6.76 -1.06
C GLU A 114 8.82 5.85 -0.94
N CYS A 115 8.81 4.96 0.05
CA CYS A 115 7.66 4.11 0.31
C CYS A 115 6.43 4.91 0.75
N TRP A 116 6.60 5.90 1.63
CA TRP A 116 5.49 6.78 2.00
C TRP A 116 4.95 7.56 0.80
N ARG A 117 5.82 8.06 -0.09
CA ARG A 117 5.38 8.68 -1.34
C ARG A 117 4.58 7.71 -2.19
N ASP A 118 5.07 6.48 -2.35
CA ASP A 118 4.38 5.47 -3.16
C ASP A 118 2.99 5.13 -2.59
N VAL A 119 2.89 4.89 -1.28
CA VAL A 119 1.60 4.65 -0.61
C VAL A 119 0.63 5.81 -0.80
N VAL A 120 1.11 7.05 -0.67
CA VAL A 120 0.26 8.25 -0.88
C VAL A 120 -0.21 8.35 -2.32
N LEU A 121 0.66 8.09 -3.30
CA LEU A 121 0.30 8.11 -4.72
C LEU A 121 -0.77 7.07 -5.02
N VAL A 122 -0.59 5.83 -4.55
CA VAL A 122 -1.58 4.78 -4.82
C VAL A 122 -2.91 5.01 -4.09
N LEU A 123 -2.89 5.55 -2.86
CA LEU A 123 -4.11 5.95 -2.15
C LEU A 123 -4.85 7.09 -2.86
N ARG A 124 -4.12 8.09 -3.38
CA ARG A 124 -4.70 9.18 -4.17
C ARG A 124 -5.38 8.62 -5.42
N ASP A 125 -4.70 7.73 -6.14
CA ASP A 125 -5.23 7.14 -7.36
C ASP A 125 -6.48 6.30 -7.03
N PHE A 126 -6.45 5.51 -5.95
CA PHE A 126 -7.61 4.77 -5.46
C PHE A 126 -8.80 5.69 -5.16
N LEU A 127 -8.60 6.78 -4.42
CA LEU A 127 -9.66 7.74 -4.10
C LEU A 127 -10.23 8.42 -5.35
N THR A 128 -9.38 8.70 -6.33
CA THR A 128 -9.79 9.28 -7.61
C THR A 128 -10.70 8.32 -8.37
N PHE A 129 -10.32 7.04 -8.50
CA PHE A 129 -11.15 6.03 -9.14
C PHE A 129 -12.42 5.71 -8.34
N TRP A 130 -12.37 5.81 -7.01
CA TRP A 130 -13.55 5.64 -6.16
C TRP A 130 -14.59 6.74 -6.39
N ASP A 131 -14.16 8.00 -6.45
CA ASP A 131 -15.05 9.13 -6.74
C ASP A 131 -15.64 9.02 -8.16
N GLU A 132 -14.84 8.61 -9.15
CA GLU A 132 -15.34 8.31 -10.50
C GLU A 132 -16.39 7.19 -10.49
N TYR A 133 -16.16 6.14 -9.70
CA TYR A 133 -17.09 5.02 -9.54
C TYR A 133 -18.41 5.45 -8.89
N GLU A 134 -18.37 6.21 -7.81
CA GLU A 134 -19.59 6.70 -7.14
C GLU A 134 -20.36 7.69 -8.03
N ARG A 135 -19.68 8.57 -8.78
CA ARG A 135 -20.33 9.43 -9.77
C ARG A 135 -20.97 8.63 -10.90
N ALA A 136 -20.32 7.58 -11.40
CA ALA A 136 -20.88 6.70 -12.41
C ALA A 136 -22.10 5.92 -11.89
N LYS A 137 -22.05 5.47 -10.63
CA LYS A 137 -23.14 4.79 -9.95
C LYS A 137 -24.34 5.72 -9.75
N ALA A 138 -24.14 6.92 -9.22
CA ALA A 138 -25.20 7.92 -9.04
C ALA A 138 -25.89 8.29 -10.37
N ARG A 139 -25.12 8.41 -11.46
CA ARG A 139 -25.67 8.63 -12.81
C ARG A 139 -26.49 7.45 -13.32
N GLY A 140 -26.08 6.22 -13.03
CA GLY A 140 -26.84 5.01 -13.34
C GLY A 140 -28.18 4.98 -12.60
N GLU A 141 -28.16 5.25 -11.30
CA GLU A 141 -29.38 5.31 -10.45
C GLU A 141 -30.34 6.42 -10.89
N PHE A 142 -29.82 7.58 -11.33
CA PHE A 142 -30.68 8.65 -11.89
C PHE A 142 -31.36 8.24 -13.20
N LEU A 143 -30.69 7.47 -14.07
CA LEU A 143 -31.25 7.04 -15.37
C LEU A 143 -32.20 5.85 -15.24
N GLU A 144 -32.13 5.08 -14.15
CA GLU A 144 -33.08 3.99 -13.85
C GLU A 144 -34.38 4.49 -13.21
N ASN A 145 -34.38 5.70 -12.63
CA ASN A 145 -35.54 6.32 -11.95
C ASN A 145 -36.27 7.39 -12.79
N VAL A 146 -35.89 7.55 -14.07
CA VAL A 146 -36.56 8.41 -15.07
C VAL A 146 -37.25 7.52 -16.09
#